data_AF-A0A175VTJ4-F1
#
_entry.id   AF-A0A175VTJ4-F1
#
_cell.length_a   1.000
_cell.length_b   1.000
_cell.length_c   1.000
_cell.angle_alpha   90.00
_cell.angle_beta   90.00
_cell.angle_gamma   90.00
#
_symmetry.space_group_name_H-M   'P 1'
#
loop_
_entity.id
_entity.type
_entity.pdbx_description
1 polymer ?
#
loop_
_entity_poly.entity_id
_entity_poly.type
_entity_poly.pdbx_seq_one_letter_code
_entity_poly.pdbx_strand_id
1 'polypeptide(L)'
;MMNMALHFKVLTTRRIPAPLRMARNRHLRHWTIHRAWLLFRRREREARERTLMRQYQSMNAACEELRLTAGPGSRDEGYLYRVAMEKKGVYGLNGVPIEYARAQTETPARVAWDHDWKRS
;
A
#
# COMPACT_ATOMS: atom_id res chain seq x y z
N MET A 1 -28.56 -8.06 26.86
CA MET A 1 -27.67 -6.97 27.32
C MET A 1 -26.35 -7.58 27.79
N MET A 2 -25.25 -7.36 27.06
CA MET A 2 -23.92 -7.79 27.51
C MET A 2 -23.54 -6.94 28.73
N ASN A 3 -23.29 -7.57 29.87
CA ASN A 3 -22.93 -6.85 31.09
C ASN A 3 -21.52 -6.26 30.93
N MET A 4 -21.44 -5.00 30.53
CA MET A 4 -20.17 -4.29 30.28
C MET A 4 -19.23 -4.35 31.49
N ALA A 5 -19.77 -4.31 32.72
CA ALA A 5 -18.95 -4.40 33.93
C ALA A 5 -18.24 -5.75 34.07
N LEU A 6 -18.87 -6.85 33.63
CA LEU A 6 -18.21 -8.16 33.59
C LEU A 6 -17.12 -8.22 32.51
N HIS A 7 -17.36 -7.62 31.34
CA HIS A 7 -16.37 -7.55 30.26
C HIS A 7 -15.11 -6.78 30.71
N PHE A 8 -15.27 -5.60 31.31
CA PHE A 8 -14.14 -4.82 31.82
C PHE A 8 -13.39 -5.53 32.95
N LYS A 9 -14.08 -6.34 33.77
CA LYS A 9 -13.41 -7.16 34.80
C LYS A 9 -12.38 -8.11 34.19
N VAL A 10 -12.66 -8.73 33.04
CA VAL A 10 -11.73 -9.65 32.34
C VAL A 10 -10.48 -8.95 31.82
N LEU A 11 -10.58 -7.66 31.46
CA LEU A 11 -9.46 -6.86 30.98
C LEU A 11 -8.62 -6.22 32.10
N THR A 12 -8.99 -6.42 33.37
CA THR A 12 -8.18 -5.92 34.49
C THR A 12 -6.80 -6.58 34.48
N THR A 13 -5.76 -5.85 34.90
CA THR A 13 -4.36 -6.33 34.95
C THR A 13 -4.17 -7.60 35.79
N ARG A 14 -5.10 -7.88 36.70
CA ARG A 14 -5.14 -9.11 37.51
C ARG A 14 -5.71 -10.31 36.77
N ARG A 15 -6.54 -10.10 35.75
CA ARG A 15 -7.20 -11.17 34.98
C ARG A 15 -6.55 -11.45 33.64
N ILE A 16 -5.81 -10.50 33.06
CA ILE A 16 -4.98 -10.78 31.89
C ILE A 16 -3.94 -11.87 32.24
N PRO A 17 -3.59 -12.77 31.31
CA PRO A 17 -2.57 -13.78 31.55
C PRO A 17 -1.23 -13.15 31.94
N ALA A 18 -0.51 -13.81 32.85
CA ALA A 18 0.85 -13.39 33.21
C ALA A 18 1.78 -13.42 31.97
N PRO A 19 2.86 -12.62 31.97
CA PRO A 19 3.85 -12.67 30.89
C PRO A 19 4.40 -14.07 30.66
N LEU A 20 4.67 -14.39 29.40
CA LEU A 20 5.18 -15.71 29.00
C LEU A 20 6.52 -16.03 29.67
N ARG A 21 6.60 -17.15 30.37
CA ARG A 21 7.84 -17.71 30.92
C ARG A 21 8.31 -18.85 30.00
N MET A 22 9.51 -18.71 29.44
CA MET A 22 10.07 -19.68 28.50
C MET A 22 11.36 -20.29 29.04
N ALA A 23 11.51 -21.60 28.92
CA ALA A 23 12.80 -22.27 29.13
C ALA A 23 13.81 -21.81 28.06
N ARG A 24 15.11 -21.91 28.36
CA ARG A 24 16.20 -21.46 27.48
C ARG A 24 16.06 -21.91 26.03
N ASN A 25 15.85 -23.20 25.79
CA ASN A 25 15.73 -23.74 24.42
C ASN A 25 14.47 -23.21 23.70
N ARG A 26 13.36 -22.96 24.40
CA ARG A 26 12.16 -22.35 23.82
C ARG A 26 12.38 -20.88 23.49
N HIS A 27 13.04 -20.14 24.38
CA HIS A 27 13.42 -18.76 24.14
C HIS A 27 14.34 -18.63 22.91
N LEU A 28 15.36 -19.49 22.79
CA LEU A 28 16.26 -19.51 21.62
C LEU A 28 15.52 -19.82 20.32
N ARG A 29 14.60 -20.80 20.30
CA ARG A 29 13.77 -21.07 19.11
C ARG A 29 12.90 -19.87 18.73
N HIS A 30 12.28 -19.21 19.72
CA HIS A 30 11.50 -18.00 19.48
C HIS A 30 12.36 -16.88 18.92
N TRP A 31 13.57 -16.67 19.47
CA TRP A 31 14.52 -15.69 18.98
C TRP A 31 14.91 -15.95 17.52
N THR A 32 15.18 -17.21 17.14
CA THR A 32 15.49 -17.57 15.75
C THR A 32 14.33 -17.25 14.80
N ILE A 33 13.10 -17.62 15.16
CA ILE A 33 11.90 -17.31 14.36
C ILE A 33 11.72 -15.79 14.24
N HIS A 34 11.87 -15.06 15.34
CA HIS A 34 11.76 -13.61 15.35
C HIS A 34 12.80 -12.94 14.44
N ARG A 35 14.07 -13.38 14.50
CA ARG A 35 15.14 -12.88 13.64
C ARG A 35 14.90 -13.21 12.16
N ALA A 36 14.45 -14.43 11.87
CA ALA A 36 14.10 -14.83 10.51
C ALA A 36 12.96 -13.97 9.94
N TRP A 37 11.94 -13.68 10.76
CA TRP A 37 10.84 -12.79 10.39
C TRP A 37 11.31 -11.36 10.11
N LEU A 38 12.18 -10.80 10.96
CA LEU A 38 12.75 -9.47 10.73
C LEU A 38 13.58 -9.42 9.44
N LEU A 39 14.34 -10.48 9.15
CA LEU A 39 15.10 -10.59 7.90
C LEU A 39 14.16 -10.66 6.68
N PHE A 40 13.10 -11.46 6.76
CA PHE A 40 12.07 -11.53 5.72
C PHE A 40 11.43 -10.16 5.48
N ARG A 41 10.97 -9.47 6.52
CA ARG A 41 10.40 -8.12 6.40
C ARG A 41 11.37 -7.10 5.81
N ARG A 42 12.66 -7.20 6.12
CA ARG A 42 13.70 -6.37 5.49
C ARG A 42 13.78 -6.63 3.98
N ARG A 43 13.79 -7.90 3.56
CA ARG A 43 13.82 -8.28 2.14
C ARG A 43 12.59 -7.75 1.39
N GLU A 44 11.40 -7.91 1.96
CA GLU A 44 10.14 -7.39 1.40
C GLU A 44 10.19 -5.86 1.25
N ARG A 45 10.67 -5.15 2.27
CA ARG A 45 10.83 -3.69 2.22
C ARG A 45 11.82 -3.27 1.13
N GLU A 46 13.01 -3.87 1.10
CA GLU A 46 14.03 -3.56 0.08
C GLU A 46 13.53 -3.87 -1.34
N ALA A 47 12.79 -4.97 -1.53
CA ALA A 47 12.19 -5.31 -2.82
C ALA A 47 11.16 -4.26 -3.25
N ARG A 48 10.27 -3.85 -2.34
CA ARG A 48 9.28 -2.78 -2.59
C ARG A 48 9.96 -1.45 -2.93
N GLU A 49 10.97 -1.04 -2.17
CA GLU A 49 11.73 0.19 -2.39
C GLU A 49 12.45 0.18 -3.75
N ARG A 50 13.06 -0.95 -4.14
CA ARG A 50 13.67 -1.10 -5.48
C ARG A 50 12.62 -0.96 -6.59
N THR A 51 11.45 -1.55 -6.44
CA THR A 51 10.36 -1.42 -7.42
C THR A 51 9.89 0.03 -7.54
N LEU A 52 9.70 0.73 -6.41
CA LEU A 52 9.34 2.15 -6.40
C LEU A 52 10.42 3.01 -7.05
N MET A 53 11.71 2.74 -6.79
CA MET A 53 12.82 3.44 -7.41
C MET A 53 12.85 3.23 -8.93
N ARG A 54 12.61 2.00 -9.41
CA ARG A 54 12.53 1.71 -10.86
C ARG A 54 11.37 2.45 -11.52
N GLN A 55 10.20 2.46 -10.88
CA GLN A 55 9.04 3.21 -11.37
C GLN A 55 9.37 4.70 -11.45
N TYR A 56 9.98 5.26 -10.40
CA TYR A 56 10.41 6.66 -10.37
C TYR A 56 11.42 6.98 -11.49
N GLN A 57 12.45 6.15 -11.67
CA GLN A 57 13.45 6.34 -12.73
C GLN A 57 12.81 6.28 -14.12
N SER A 58 11.87 5.36 -14.34
CA SER A 58 11.13 5.25 -15.60
C SER A 58 10.26 6.48 -15.84
N MET A 59 9.54 6.97 -14.83
CA MET A 59 8.75 8.21 -14.92
C MET A 59 9.64 9.42 -15.19
N ASN A 60 10.80 9.52 -14.52
CA ASN A 60 11.76 10.60 -14.71
C ASN A 60 12.30 10.62 -16.14
N ALA A 61 12.76 9.48 -16.66
CA ALA A 61 13.24 9.37 -18.04
C ALA A 61 12.17 9.79 -19.06
N ALA A 62 10.93 9.30 -18.88
CA ALA A 62 9.82 9.70 -19.76
C ALA A 62 9.51 11.20 -19.69
N CYS A 63 9.60 11.82 -18.51
CA CYS A 63 9.39 13.25 -18.35
C CYS A 63 10.53 14.09 -18.94
N GLU A 64 11.79 13.62 -18.85
CA GLU A 64 12.93 14.29 -19.48
C GLU A 64 12.83 14.27 -21.00
N GLU A 65 12.46 13.14 -21.60
CA GLU A 65 12.18 13.07 -23.04
C GLU A 65 11.04 14.03 -23.43
N LEU A 66 9.96 14.06 -22.64
CA LEU A 66 8.83 14.96 -22.89
C LEU A 66 9.19 16.44 -22.76
N ARG A 67 10.17 16.77 -21.91
CA ARG A 67 10.68 18.13 -21.71
C ARG A 67 11.43 18.63 -22.94
N LEU A 68 12.15 17.75 -23.64
CA LEU A 68 12.94 18.06 -24.84
C LEU A 68 12.13 17.90 -26.14
N THR A 69 10.90 17.41 -26.06
CA THR A 69 10.06 17.19 -27.24
C THR A 69 9.40 18.51 -27.68
N ALA A 70 9.55 18.85 -28.95
CA ALA A 70 8.75 19.87 -29.63
C ALA A 70 7.53 19.26 -30.33
N GLY A 71 6.40 19.97 -30.34
CA GLY A 71 5.12 19.50 -30.89
C GLY A 71 4.11 19.00 -29.83
N PRO A 72 2.93 18.50 -30.26
CA PRO A 72 2.52 18.26 -31.64
C PRO A 72 2.15 19.56 -32.38
N GLY A 73 2.40 19.61 -33.69
CA GLY A 73 2.10 20.78 -34.53
C GLY A 73 3.04 21.96 -34.24
N SER A 74 2.49 23.16 -34.08
CA SER A 74 3.24 24.39 -33.83
C SER A 74 3.52 24.65 -32.34
N ARG A 75 3.43 23.62 -31.49
CA ARG A 75 3.71 23.75 -30.05
C ARG A 75 5.20 23.80 -29.80
N ASP A 76 5.61 24.69 -28.91
CA ASP A 76 6.99 24.87 -28.49
C ASP A 76 7.51 23.67 -27.71
N GLU A 77 8.84 23.57 -27.61
CA GLU A 77 9.52 22.55 -26.84
C GLU A 77 9.04 22.53 -25.37
N GLY A 78 8.75 21.34 -24.85
CA GLY A 78 8.32 21.14 -23.48
C GLY A 78 6.87 21.55 -23.20
N TYR A 79 6.07 21.92 -24.21
CA TYR A 79 4.63 22.17 -24.03
C TYR A 79 3.93 21.01 -23.32
N LEU A 80 4.13 19.77 -23.80
CA LEU A 80 3.53 18.57 -23.21
C LEU A 80 4.02 18.31 -21.79
N TYR A 81 5.29 18.58 -21.51
CA TYR A 81 5.86 18.46 -20.17
C TYR A 81 5.18 19.41 -19.18
N ARG A 82 5.00 20.69 -19.56
CA ARG A 82 4.30 21.67 -18.71
C ARG A 82 2.87 21.25 -18.41
N VAL A 83 2.13 20.76 -19.41
CA VAL A 83 0.77 20.23 -19.24
C VAL A 83 0.75 19.00 -18.32
N ALA A 84 1.68 18.06 -18.49
CA ALA A 84 1.75 16.85 -17.66
C ALA A 84 2.08 17.14 -16.18
N MET A 85 2.77 18.24 -15.89
CA MET A 85 3.11 18.64 -14.52
C MET A 85 1.95 19.30 -13.77
N GLU A 86 0.88 19.71 -14.45
CA GLU A 86 -0.30 20.30 -13.82
C GLU A 86 -0.95 19.30 -12.84
N LYS A 87 -1.20 19.74 -11.59
CA LYS A 87 -1.84 18.91 -10.55
C LYS A 87 -3.35 19.15 -10.45
N LYS A 88 -4.00 19.44 -11.59
CA LYS A 88 -5.45 19.70 -11.67
C LYS A 88 -6.22 18.46 -11.19
N GLY A 89 -7.09 18.64 -10.20
CA GLY A 89 -7.92 17.56 -9.63
C GLY A 89 -7.21 16.57 -8.71
N VAL A 90 -5.86 16.54 -8.67
CA VAL A 90 -5.09 15.55 -7.89
C VAL A 90 -5.35 15.64 -6.39
N TYR A 91 -5.45 16.85 -5.85
CA TYR A 91 -5.66 17.11 -4.42
C TYR A 91 -7.13 17.34 -4.04
N GLY A 92 -8.06 17.12 -4.97
CA GLY A 92 -9.50 17.26 -4.73
C GLY A 92 -10.12 16.01 -4.12
N LEU A 93 -11.39 16.11 -3.72
CA LEU A 93 -12.17 14.99 -3.18
C LEU A 93 -12.31 13.82 -4.17
N ASN A 94 -12.21 14.10 -5.47
CA ASN A 94 -12.33 13.13 -6.56
C ASN A 94 -10.98 12.78 -7.21
N GLY A 95 -9.86 12.96 -6.50
CA GLY A 95 -8.52 12.70 -7.05
C GLY A 95 -8.26 11.22 -7.37
N VAL A 96 -8.90 10.31 -6.63
CA VAL A 96 -8.90 8.87 -6.88
C VAL A 96 -10.34 8.37 -6.94
N PRO A 97 -10.79 7.73 -8.03
CA PRO A 97 -12.13 7.16 -8.12
C PRO A 97 -12.36 6.12 -7.01
N ILE A 98 -13.44 6.28 -6.24
CA ILE A 98 -13.73 5.41 -5.08
C ILE A 98 -13.96 3.96 -5.50
N GLU A 99 -14.42 3.74 -6.74
CA GLU A 99 -14.64 2.42 -7.32
C GLU A 99 -13.34 1.63 -7.50
N TYR A 100 -12.19 2.31 -7.63
CA TYR A 100 -10.87 1.68 -7.71
C TYR A 100 -10.29 1.37 -6.33
N ALA A 101 -10.72 2.04 -5.27
CA ALA A 101 -10.24 1.85 -3.90
C ALA A 101 -10.76 0.56 -3.21
N ARG A 102 -11.11 -0.47 -4.00
CA ARG A 102 -11.59 -1.76 -3.49
C ARG A 102 -10.43 -2.55 -2.86
N ALA A 103 -10.59 -2.95 -1.61
CA ALA A 103 -9.63 -3.80 -0.92
C ALA A 103 -9.61 -5.22 -1.51
N GLN A 104 -8.46 -5.88 -1.42
CA GLN A 104 -8.32 -7.29 -1.80
C GLN A 104 -9.11 -8.19 -0.84
N THR A 105 -9.70 -9.26 -1.37
CA THR A 105 -10.41 -10.30 -0.60
C THR A 105 -9.68 -11.63 -0.70
N GLU A 106 -9.80 -12.49 0.31
CA GLU A 106 -9.16 -13.81 0.33
C GLU A 106 -9.76 -14.77 -0.71
N THR A 107 -11.07 -14.66 -0.98
CA THR A 107 -11.74 -15.38 -2.07
C THR A 107 -12.49 -14.39 -2.98
N PRO A 108 -12.60 -14.69 -4.29
CA PRO A 108 -13.34 -13.83 -5.21
C PRO A 108 -14.86 -13.93 -4.95
N ALA A 109 -15.59 -12.90 -5.39
CA ALA A 109 -17.05 -12.94 -5.43
C ALA A 109 -17.58 -13.92 -6.48
N ARG A 110 -18.88 -14.26 -6.43
CA ARG A 110 -19.53 -15.11 -7.46
C ARG A 110 -19.39 -14.51 -8.87
N VAL A 111 -19.43 -13.19 -8.95
CA VAL A 111 -19.11 -12.41 -10.16
C VAL A 111 -17.88 -11.58 -9.82
N ALA A 112 -16.72 -12.01 -10.30
CA ALA A 112 -15.44 -11.37 -9.97
C ALA A 112 -15.22 -10.04 -10.71
N TRP A 113 -15.76 -9.94 -11.93
CA TRP A 113 -15.66 -8.76 -12.78
C TRP A 113 -16.96 -8.57 -13.55
N ASP A 114 -17.44 -7.32 -13.62
CA ASP A 114 -18.61 -6.96 -14.40
C ASP A 114 -18.19 -6.69 -15.85
N HIS A 115 -18.40 -7.68 -16.73
CA HIS A 115 -18.12 -7.56 -18.16
C HIS A 115 -19.23 -6.82 -18.92
N ASP A 116 -20.40 -6.61 -18.30
CA ASP A 116 -21.56 -5.98 -18.92
C ASP A 116 -21.63 -4.48 -18.66
N TRP A 117 -20.68 -3.94 -17.88
CA TRP A 117 -20.58 -2.52 -17.55
C TRP A 117 -20.77 -1.61 -18.77
N LYS A 118 -21.71 -0.66 -18.67
CA LYS A 118 -21.96 0.40 -19.67
C LYS A 118 -21.85 1.77 -19.01
N ARG A 119 -21.33 2.74 -19.77
CA ARG A 119 -21.43 4.18 -19.43
C ARG A 119 -22.88 4.60 -19.64
N SER A 120 -23.66 4.70 -18.56
CA SER A 120 -25.00 5.31 -18.56
C SER A 120 -24.92 6.81 -18.75
#